data_AF-A0AAJ4GFF7-F1
#
_entry.id   AF-A0AAJ4GFF7-F1
#
_cell.length_a   1.000
_cell.length_b   1.000
_cell.length_c   1.000
_cell.angle_alpha   90.00
_cell.angle_beta   90.00
_cell.angle_gamma   90.00
#
_symmetry.space_group_name_H-M   'P 1'
#
loop_
_entity.id
_entity.type
_entity.pdbx_description
1 polymer ?
#
loop_
_entity_poly.entity_id
_entity_poly.type
_entity_poly.pdbx_seq_one_letter_code
_entity_poly.pdbx_strand_id
1 'polypeptide(L)'
;MGLLPSTNLDNFWVTVLLLKHGEGNDCADIEAAIGQFLKYQVFMSLLNWSSNRNAIPPVKNDEDKQAIMLISFLSNCLGFPTENPDFLGFLLNELRRFETSFNRYIADQVNQDAYGYEQKSFKLLSWLTEAKLTSILDFNYTDHSFSHSEAMHVIYDRNIHGSIEDQPIIGIDQSMFPAVDRKYEFSKTYRVLEATKRHVDQSVMSHQIKQIVFFGHSLGPADYSYFQSVFDYLDIYENNVEIIFGFAPYGDLSVDAAAHVQEPRVAVLFDEYGKSMDNQAHGNNLLHKLLLENRLSIHNYKNAEEMSYFEYKRFNGGE
;
A
#
# COMPACT_ATOMS: atom_id res chain seq x y z
N MET A 1 9.00 7.96 12.18
CA MET A 1 8.46 7.28 13.37
C MET A 1 7.05 7.77 13.60
N GLY A 2 6.07 7.07 13.05
CA GLY A 2 4.65 7.40 13.24
C GLY A 2 4.18 6.87 14.58
N LEU A 3 3.80 7.75 15.50
CA LEU A 3 3.05 7.34 16.68
C LEU A 3 1.74 6.69 16.21
N LEU A 4 1.35 5.58 16.85
CA LEU A 4 0.05 4.96 16.65
C LEU A 4 -1.05 6.05 16.66
N PRO A 5 -1.95 6.09 15.65
CA PRO A 5 -3.12 6.97 15.65
C PRO A 5 -3.77 6.93 17.03
N SER A 6 -3.71 8.06 17.75
CA SER A 6 -4.20 8.28 19.12
C SER A 6 -4.60 6.97 19.84
N THR A 7 -3.65 6.32 20.53
CA THR A 7 -3.74 4.98 21.13
C THR A 7 -5.11 4.64 21.75
N ASN A 8 -6.04 4.17 20.93
CA ASN A 8 -7.24 3.53 21.44
C ASN A 8 -6.84 2.08 21.66
N LEU A 9 -6.33 1.79 22.87
CA LEU A 9 -5.97 0.46 23.33
C LEU A 9 -7.18 -0.50 23.36
N ASP A 10 -8.37 -0.01 23.02
CA ASP A 10 -9.63 -0.74 22.83
C ASP A 10 -9.80 -1.30 21.39
N ASN A 11 -8.69 -1.53 20.68
CA ASN A 11 -8.67 -2.17 19.37
C ASN A 11 -7.79 -3.42 19.38
N PHE A 12 -8.32 -4.53 18.89
CA PHE A 12 -7.62 -5.82 18.88
C PHE A 12 -6.26 -5.76 18.18
N TRP A 13 -6.18 -5.13 17.00
CA TRP A 13 -4.97 -5.14 16.18
C TRP A 13 -3.87 -4.24 16.72
N VAL A 14 -4.24 -3.14 17.40
CA VAL A 14 -3.29 -2.34 18.18
C VAL A 14 -2.65 -3.20 19.27
N THR A 15 -3.45 -3.98 20.02
CA THR A 15 -2.92 -4.90 21.04
C THR A 15 -2.01 -5.95 20.43
N VAL A 16 -2.42 -6.61 19.34
CA VAL A 16 -1.58 -7.62 18.65
C VAL A 16 -0.25 -7.03 18.19
N LEU A 17 -0.26 -5.82 17.63
CA LEU A 17 0.96 -5.13 17.23
C LEU A 17 1.87 -4.87 18.43
N LEU A 18 1.33 -4.35 19.54
CA LEU A 18 2.09 -4.08 20.76
C LEU A 18 2.71 -5.34 21.39
N LEU A 19 2.08 -6.50 21.25
CA LEU A 19 2.63 -7.77 21.75
C LEU A 19 3.81 -8.30 20.94
N LYS A 20 3.94 -7.87 19.69
CA LYS A 20 5.03 -8.25 18.80
C LYS A 20 6.30 -7.43 19.06
N HIS A 21 6.17 -6.19 19.55
CA HIS A 21 7.30 -5.27 19.73
C HIS A 21 7.74 -5.20 21.19
N GLY A 22 8.95 -5.71 21.48
CA GLY A 22 9.64 -5.48 22.76
C GLY A 22 10.19 -4.06 22.91
N GLU A 23 10.51 -3.38 21.81
CA GLU A 23 10.95 -1.98 21.78
C GLU A 23 10.54 -1.33 20.43
N GLY A 24 9.65 -0.32 20.47
CA GLY A 24 9.28 0.52 19.33
C GLY A 24 7.88 0.28 18.75
N ASN A 25 7.01 1.30 18.80
CA ASN A 25 5.63 1.27 18.28
C ASN A 25 5.58 1.77 16.83
N ASP A 26 6.04 0.98 15.84
CA ASP A 26 5.86 1.35 14.44
C ASP A 26 4.56 0.73 13.87
N CYS A 27 3.60 1.58 13.54
CA CYS A 27 2.35 1.15 12.90
C CYS A 27 2.56 0.62 11.47
N ALA A 28 3.72 0.88 10.86
CA ALA A 28 4.06 0.37 9.52
C ALA A 28 4.01 -1.16 9.43
N ASP A 29 4.20 -1.87 10.54
CA ASP A 29 4.24 -3.34 10.58
C ASP A 29 2.87 -4.00 10.83
N ILE A 30 1.76 -3.25 10.79
CA ILE A 30 0.42 -3.77 11.11
C ILE A 30 0.00 -4.94 10.20
N GLU A 31 0.26 -4.86 8.90
CA GLU A 31 -0.08 -5.91 7.94
C GLU A 31 0.73 -7.19 8.19
N ALA A 32 2.02 -7.02 8.52
CA ALA A 32 2.87 -8.13 8.93
C ALA A 32 2.42 -8.72 10.27
N ALA A 33 1.96 -7.91 11.22
CA ALA A 33 1.42 -8.38 12.49
C ALA A 33 0.13 -9.18 12.30
N ILE A 34 -0.81 -8.70 11.46
CA ILE A 34 -2.04 -9.42 11.09
C ILE A 34 -1.67 -10.77 10.46
N GLY A 35 -0.79 -10.76 9.46
CA GLY A 35 -0.40 -11.97 8.73
C GLY A 35 0.28 -13.01 9.61
N GLN A 36 1.15 -12.58 10.53
CA GLN A 36 1.79 -13.47 11.49
C GLN A 36 0.79 -14.02 12.51
N PHE A 37 -0.05 -13.16 13.09
CA PHE A 37 -1.06 -13.57 14.05
C PHE A 37 -1.98 -14.66 13.48
N LEU A 38 -2.47 -14.46 12.25
CA LEU A 38 -3.35 -15.41 11.56
C LEU A 38 -2.69 -16.77 11.24
N LYS A 39 -1.36 -16.87 11.29
CA LYS A 39 -0.60 -18.11 11.10
C LYS A 39 -0.22 -18.81 12.41
N TYR A 40 -0.18 -18.09 13.53
CA TYR A 40 0.37 -18.61 14.78
C TYR A 40 -0.61 -19.44 15.60
N GLN A 41 -0.03 -20.26 16.48
CA GLN A 41 -0.77 -21.11 17.41
C GLN A 41 -1.71 -20.32 18.32
N VAL A 42 -1.33 -19.08 18.67
CA VAL A 42 -2.16 -18.15 19.44
C VAL A 42 -3.53 -17.94 18.78
N PHE A 43 -3.56 -17.73 17.45
CA PHE A 43 -4.83 -17.61 16.71
C PHE A 43 -5.68 -18.87 16.81
N MET A 44 -5.07 -20.06 16.70
CA MET A 44 -5.80 -21.33 16.84
C MET A 44 -6.38 -21.51 18.24
N SER A 45 -5.65 -21.13 19.28
CA SER A 45 -6.16 -21.12 20.66
C SER A 45 -7.36 -20.19 20.82
N LEU A 46 -7.29 -18.98 20.26
CA LEU A 46 -8.40 -18.03 20.27
C LEU A 46 -9.60 -18.52 19.45
N LEU A 47 -9.36 -19.12 18.28
CA LEU A 47 -10.41 -19.68 17.42
C LEU A 47 -11.13 -20.84 18.13
N ASN A 48 -10.38 -21.75 18.77
CA ASN A 48 -10.94 -22.85 19.55
C ASN A 48 -11.76 -22.34 20.73
N TRP A 49 -11.24 -21.37 21.48
CA TRP A 49 -11.96 -20.71 22.57
C TRP A 49 -13.21 -19.97 22.06
N SER A 50 -13.11 -19.35 20.88
CA SER A 50 -14.23 -18.64 20.26
C SER A 50 -15.38 -19.57 19.89
N SER A 51 -15.09 -20.84 19.59
CA SER A 51 -16.10 -21.87 19.28
C SER A 51 -16.57 -22.62 20.54
N ASN A 52 -15.70 -22.78 21.53
CA ASN A 52 -15.98 -23.42 22.80
C ASN A 52 -15.32 -22.63 23.94
N ARG A 53 -16.11 -21.88 24.72
CA ARG A 53 -15.59 -21.02 25.81
C ARG A 53 -14.82 -21.76 26.91
N ASN A 54 -14.98 -23.08 27.02
CA ASN A 54 -14.22 -23.92 27.97
C ASN A 54 -12.84 -24.33 27.42
N ALA A 55 -12.57 -24.12 26.13
CA ALA A 55 -11.30 -24.45 25.49
C ALA A 55 -10.23 -23.39 25.77
N ILE A 56 -9.94 -23.15 27.05
CA ILE A 56 -8.86 -22.27 27.50
C ILE A 56 -7.53 -23.03 27.36
N PRO A 57 -6.50 -22.47 26.69
CA PRO A 57 -5.22 -23.14 26.54
C PRO A 57 -4.52 -23.33 27.89
N PRO A 58 -3.79 -24.44 28.11
CA PRO A 58 -3.01 -24.65 29.33
C PRO A 58 -1.77 -23.74 29.32
N VAL A 59 -1.36 -23.17 30.46
CA VAL A 59 -0.17 -22.28 30.52
C VAL A 59 1.13 -23.08 30.47
N LYS A 60 1.60 -23.47 29.28
CA LYS A 60 2.85 -24.24 29.12
C LYS A 60 3.99 -23.42 28.53
N ASN A 61 3.68 -22.44 27.69
CA ASN A 61 4.65 -21.56 27.06
C ASN A 61 4.15 -20.11 27.03
N ASP A 62 4.92 -19.20 26.44
CA ASP A 62 4.55 -17.79 26.36
C ASP A 62 3.41 -17.54 25.36
N GLU A 63 3.26 -18.36 24.33
CA GLU A 63 2.12 -18.29 23.39
C GLU A 63 0.79 -18.57 24.10
N ASP A 64 0.76 -19.53 25.02
CA ASP A 64 -0.42 -19.84 25.83
C ASP A 64 -0.79 -18.65 26.73
N LYS A 65 0.22 -18.00 27.33
CA LYS A 65 0.01 -16.79 28.14
C LYS A 65 -0.55 -15.65 27.30
N GLN A 66 0.00 -15.42 26.11
CA GLN A 66 -0.50 -14.42 25.16
C GLN A 66 -1.95 -14.74 24.76
N ALA A 67 -2.25 -16.01 24.46
CA ALA A 67 -3.60 -16.43 24.11
C ALA A 67 -4.60 -16.17 25.25
N ILE A 68 -4.27 -16.51 26.50
CA ILE A 68 -5.14 -16.25 27.65
C ILE A 68 -5.36 -14.74 27.85
N MET A 69 -4.32 -13.95 27.70
CA MET A 69 -4.42 -12.50 27.84
C MET A 69 -5.31 -11.89 26.74
N LEU A 70 -5.16 -12.31 25.48
CA LEU A 70 -6.01 -11.86 24.39
C LEU A 70 -7.45 -12.37 24.53
N ILE A 71 -7.68 -13.58 25.03
CA ILE A 71 -9.01 -14.10 25.38
C ILE A 71 -9.67 -13.21 26.44
N SER A 72 -8.92 -12.85 27.49
CA SER A 72 -9.41 -11.95 28.53
C SER A 72 -9.76 -10.58 27.96
N PHE A 73 -8.90 -10.03 27.10
CA PHE A 73 -9.13 -8.75 26.44
C PHE A 73 -10.38 -8.78 25.54
N LEU A 74 -10.53 -9.82 24.72
CA LEU A 74 -11.73 -10.03 23.88
C LEU A 74 -13.01 -10.10 24.72
N SER A 75 -12.98 -10.86 25.82
CA SER A 75 -14.15 -11.10 26.66
C SER A 75 -14.55 -9.87 27.47
N ASN A 76 -13.57 -9.19 28.06
CA ASN A 76 -13.81 -8.19 29.11
C ASN A 76 -13.71 -6.75 28.60
N CYS A 77 -12.97 -6.50 27.52
CA CYS A 77 -12.70 -5.15 27.02
C CYS A 77 -13.39 -4.89 25.68
N LEU A 78 -13.31 -5.83 24.74
CA LEU A 78 -13.86 -5.65 23.39
C LEU A 78 -15.31 -6.15 23.23
N GLY A 79 -15.86 -6.81 24.24
CA GLY A 79 -17.25 -7.29 24.21
C GLY A 79 -17.51 -8.36 23.15
N PHE A 80 -16.57 -9.29 22.95
CA PHE A 80 -16.72 -10.38 21.98
C PHE A 80 -18.03 -11.17 22.23
N PRO A 81 -18.89 -11.36 21.21
CA PRO A 81 -20.21 -11.96 21.40
C PRO A 81 -20.18 -13.34 22.05
N THR A 82 -21.13 -13.62 22.95
CA THR A 82 -21.27 -14.92 23.61
C THR A 82 -22.10 -15.92 22.81
N GLU A 83 -23.07 -15.43 22.04
CA GLU A 83 -24.00 -16.26 21.26
C GLU A 83 -23.62 -16.21 19.76
N ASN A 84 -23.60 -17.37 19.10
CA ASN A 84 -23.24 -17.54 17.69
C ASN A 84 -22.01 -16.70 17.23
N PRO A 85 -20.86 -16.84 17.90
CA PRO A 85 -19.71 -15.97 17.66
C PRO A 85 -19.09 -16.20 16.27
N ASP A 86 -19.11 -15.19 15.40
CA ASP A 86 -18.25 -15.14 14.22
C ASP A 86 -16.91 -14.49 14.58
N PHE A 87 -15.93 -15.31 14.96
CA PHE A 87 -14.63 -14.82 15.40
C PHE A 87 -13.88 -14.07 14.30
N LEU A 88 -13.83 -14.63 13.09
CA LEU A 88 -13.14 -13.98 11.97
C LEU A 88 -13.87 -12.70 11.54
N GLY A 89 -15.21 -12.71 11.50
CA GLY A 89 -16.00 -11.51 11.23
C GLY A 89 -15.78 -10.42 12.28
N PHE A 90 -15.64 -10.78 13.56
CA PHE A 90 -15.29 -9.84 14.63
C PHE A 90 -13.90 -9.24 14.42
N LEU A 91 -12.88 -10.08 14.17
CA LEU A 91 -11.52 -9.61 13.91
C LEU A 91 -11.45 -8.69 12.66
N LEU A 92 -12.25 -8.98 11.63
CA LEU A 92 -12.35 -8.13 10.45
C LEU A 92 -13.01 -6.78 10.77
N ASN A 93 -13.98 -6.75 11.68
CA ASN A 93 -14.56 -5.51 12.18
C ASN A 93 -13.56 -4.70 13.02
N GLU A 94 -12.74 -5.37 13.83
CA GLU A 94 -11.64 -4.71 14.55
C GLU A 94 -10.62 -4.11 13.59
N LEU A 95 -10.36 -4.74 12.43
CA LEU A 95 -9.50 -4.17 11.39
C LEU A 95 -10.13 -2.90 10.79
N ARG A 96 -11.43 -2.93 10.51
CA ARG A 96 -12.18 -1.73 10.06
C ARG A 96 -12.14 -0.59 11.07
N ARG A 97 -12.25 -0.89 12.37
CA ARG A 97 -12.09 0.11 13.44
C ARG A 97 -10.69 0.70 13.49
N PHE A 98 -9.65 -0.11 13.20
CA PHE A 98 -8.28 0.37 13.07
C PHE A 98 -8.15 1.31 11.87
N GLU A 99 -8.63 0.91 10.70
CA GLU A 99 -8.64 1.73 9.47
C GLU A 99 -9.35 3.08 9.69
N THR A 100 -10.50 3.10 10.38
CA THR A 100 -11.21 4.35 10.71
C THR A 100 -10.37 5.28 11.59
N SER A 101 -9.65 4.73 12.58
CA SER A 101 -8.76 5.51 13.45
C SER A 101 -7.55 6.02 12.68
N PHE A 102 -6.99 5.19 11.80
CA PHE A 102 -5.88 5.55 10.92
C PHE A 102 -6.27 6.64 9.93
N ASN A 103 -7.47 6.55 9.33
CA ASN A 103 -8.02 7.59 8.46
C ASN A 103 -8.06 8.95 9.18
N ARG A 104 -8.65 8.99 10.38
CA ARG A 104 -8.71 10.23 11.18
C ARG A 104 -7.32 10.81 11.41
N TYR A 105 -6.35 9.97 11.75
CA TYR A 105 -4.98 10.42 11.93
C TYR A 105 -4.39 11.04 10.65
N ILE A 106 -4.55 10.39 9.49
CA ILE A 106 -4.06 10.93 8.21
C ILE A 106 -4.76 12.27 7.91
N ALA A 107 -6.08 12.33 8.07
CA ALA A 107 -6.84 13.57 7.87
C ALA A 107 -6.33 14.69 8.79
N ASP A 108 -6.05 14.40 10.07
CA ASP A 108 -5.48 15.37 11.00
C ASP A 108 -4.06 15.80 10.59
N GLN A 109 -3.24 14.91 10.01
CA GLN A 109 -1.91 15.27 9.47
C GLN A 109 -2.03 16.21 8.26
N VAL A 110 -2.93 15.91 7.33
CA VAL A 110 -3.17 16.77 6.16
C VAL A 110 -3.72 18.13 6.59
N ASN A 111 -4.67 18.16 7.52
CA ASN A 111 -5.32 19.39 7.97
C ASN A 111 -4.41 20.31 8.79
N GLN A 112 -3.31 19.81 9.38
CA GLN A 112 -2.33 20.65 10.08
C GLN A 112 -1.67 21.69 9.17
N ASP A 113 -1.47 21.36 7.90
CA ASP A 113 -0.94 22.26 6.87
C ASP A 113 -1.62 21.96 5.53
N ALA A 114 -2.95 22.12 5.49
CA ALA A 114 -3.75 21.76 4.31
C ALA A 114 -3.24 22.46 3.04
N TYR A 115 -2.95 23.76 3.15
CA TYR A 115 -2.44 24.56 2.04
C TYR A 115 -1.04 24.11 1.61
N GLY A 116 -0.13 23.85 2.54
CA GLY A 116 1.22 23.38 2.19
C GLY A 116 1.22 21.96 1.63
N TYR A 117 0.34 21.08 2.12
CA TYR A 117 0.13 19.75 1.55
C TYR A 117 -0.39 19.85 0.11
N GLU A 118 -1.46 20.62 -0.12
CA GLU A 118 -2.04 20.84 -1.45
C GLU A 118 -0.99 21.38 -2.44
N GLN A 119 -0.21 22.40 -2.05
CA GLN A 119 0.83 22.95 -2.89
C GLN A 119 1.93 21.94 -3.24
N LYS A 120 2.40 21.15 -2.26
CA LYS A 120 3.45 20.15 -2.49
C LYS A 120 2.94 19.03 -3.41
N SER A 121 1.71 18.58 -3.16
CA SER A 121 1.08 17.54 -3.97
C SER A 121 0.81 18.03 -5.41
N PHE A 122 0.35 19.27 -5.57
CA PHE A 122 0.20 19.90 -6.90
C PHE A 122 1.53 20.00 -7.66
N LYS A 123 2.60 20.45 -7.00
CA LYS A 123 3.93 20.53 -7.63
C LYS A 123 4.44 19.16 -8.05
N LEU A 124 4.29 18.16 -7.18
CA LEU A 124 4.69 16.79 -7.47
C LEU A 124 3.92 16.23 -8.67
N LEU A 125 2.59 16.32 -8.65
CA LEU A 125 1.75 15.84 -9.75
C LEU A 125 2.02 16.57 -11.06
N SER A 126 2.18 17.90 -11.03
CA SER A 126 2.50 18.69 -12.24
C SER A 126 3.81 18.23 -12.88
N TRP A 127 4.78 17.82 -12.05
CA TRP A 127 6.06 17.33 -12.54
C TRP A 127 5.94 15.91 -13.06
N LEU A 128 5.26 15.02 -12.33
CA LEU A 128 5.05 13.62 -12.76
C LEU A 128 4.29 13.53 -14.08
N THR A 129 3.31 14.41 -14.30
CA THR A 129 2.50 14.43 -15.52
C THR A 129 3.20 15.18 -16.65
N GLU A 130 4.04 16.16 -16.37
CA GLU A 130 4.64 17.06 -17.38
C GLU A 130 3.59 17.69 -18.32
N ALA A 131 2.40 17.98 -17.80
CA ALA A 131 1.20 18.36 -18.57
C ALA A 131 0.79 17.39 -19.71
N LYS A 132 1.29 16.15 -19.66
CA LYS A 132 0.81 15.06 -20.51
C LYS A 132 -0.52 14.56 -19.97
N LEU A 133 -1.33 14.09 -20.90
CA LEU A 133 -2.58 13.41 -20.59
C LEU A 133 -2.27 12.14 -19.77
N THR A 134 -2.72 12.10 -18.51
CA THR A 134 -2.24 11.11 -17.53
C THR A 134 -3.38 10.33 -16.88
N SER A 135 -3.14 9.05 -16.63
CA SER A 135 -3.95 8.22 -15.73
C SER A 135 -3.14 7.94 -14.47
N ILE A 136 -3.73 8.18 -13.30
CA ILE A 136 -3.12 8.02 -12.00
C ILE A 136 -3.71 6.79 -11.32
N LEU A 137 -2.81 5.93 -10.85
CA LEU A 137 -3.13 4.80 -10.00
C LEU A 137 -2.42 5.01 -8.66
N ASP A 138 -3.18 5.44 -7.66
CA ASP A 138 -2.63 5.89 -6.39
C ASP A 138 -2.73 4.81 -5.30
N PHE A 139 -1.64 4.70 -4.55
CA PHE A 139 -1.47 3.77 -3.43
C PHE A 139 -1.47 4.51 -2.09
N ASN A 140 -1.44 5.85 -2.11
CA ASN A 140 -1.51 6.66 -0.92
C ASN A 140 -2.94 6.74 -0.40
N TYR A 141 -3.04 6.98 0.91
CA TYR A 141 -4.31 7.12 1.61
C TYR A 141 -4.78 8.57 1.68
N THR A 142 -3.94 9.53 1.30
CA THR A 142 -4.31 10.94 1.20
C THR A 142 -4.94 11.22 -0.15
N ASP A 143 -5.86 12.18 -0.21
CA ASP A 143 -6.46 12.60 -1.46
C ASP A 143 -5.66 13.74 -2.13
N HIS A 144 -5.85 13.90 -3.43
CA HIS A 144 -5.37 15.01 -4.25
C HIS A 144 -6.53 15.58 -5.08
N SER A 145 -7.59 16.03 -4.41
CA SER A 145 -8.83 16.61 -4.99
C SER A 145 -8.66 17.64 -6.11
N PHE A 146 -7.48 18.26 -6.26
CA PHE A 146 -7.13 19.17 -7.36
C PHE A 146 -6.65 18.46 -8.64
N SER A 147 -6.45 17.14 -8.64
CA SER A 147 -5.99 16.35 -9.80
C SER A 147 -6.95 16.46 -10.98
N HIS A 148 -8.23 16.71 -10.71
CA HIS A 148 -9.28 16.88 -11.72
C HIS A 148 -9.34 18.30 -12.31
N SER A 149 -8.44 19.20 -11.90
CA SER A 149 -8.31 20.50 -12.53
C SER A 149 -7.85 20.35 -13.98
N GLU A 150 -8.45 21.12 -14.90
CA GLU A 150 -8.07 21.10 -16.33
C GLU A 150 -6.58 21.33 -16.54
N ALA A 151 -5.92 22.04 -15.60
CA ALA A 151 -4.50 22.32 -15.61
C ALA A 151 -3.59 21.09 -15.43
N MET A 152 -4.10 20.00 -14.84
CA MET A 152 -3.30 18.81 -14.53
C MET A 152 -3.38 17.71 -15.60
N HIS A 153 -4.31 17.83 -16.56
CA HIS A 153 -4.51 16.85 -17.64
C HIS A 153 -4.66 15.39 -17.17
N VAL A 154 -5.15 15.17 -15.95
CA VAL A 154 -5.48 13.84 -15.44
C VAL A 154 -6.85 13.43 -15.98
N ILE A 155 -6.91 12.34 -16.73
CA ILE A 155 -8.17 11.78 -17.22
C ILE A 155 -8.80 10.83 -16.21
N TYR A 156 -7.95 10.06 -15.55
CA TYR A 156 -8.33 8.98 -14.66
C TYR A 156 -7.49 9.03 -13.41
N ASP A 157 -8.13 8.82 -12.29
CA ASP A 157 -7.53 8.87 -10.96
C ASP A 157 -8.22 7.84 -10.08
N ARG A 158 -7.43 7.00 -9.42
CA ARG A 158 -7.97 5.90 -8.63
C ARG A 158 -7.05 5.53 -7.47
N ASN A 159 -7.53 5.72 -6.24
CA ASN A 159 -6.91 5.17 -5.04
C ASN A 159 -7.28 3.69 -4.87
N ILE A 160 -6.30 2.79 -5.02
CA ILE A 160 -6.59 1.35 -4.98
C ILE A 160 -6.94 0.88 -3.57
N HIS A 161 -6.26 1.44 -2.57
CA HIS A 161 -6.42 1.07 -1.17
C HIS A 161 -7.31 2.05 -0.41
N GLY A 162 -8.22 2.73 -1.11
CA GLY A 162 -9.05 3.79 -0.55
C GLY A 162 -8.25 5.04 -0.16
N SER A 163 -8.96 6.05 0.30
CA SER A 163 -8.42 7.38 0.62
C SER A 163 -9.00 7.89 1.95
N ILE A 164 -8.68 9.13 2.31
CA ILE A 164 -9.34 9.82 3.42
C ILE A 164 -10.87 9.84 3.21
N GLU A 165 -11.31 10.02 1.97
CA GLU A 165 -12.73 10.09 1.61
C GLU A 165 -13.38 8.70 1.62
N ASP A 166 -12.69 7.69 1.07
CA ASP A 166 -13.27 6.34 0.83
C ASP A 166 -12.89 5.27 1.88
N GLN A 167 -12.23 5.67 2.95
CA GLN A 167 -11.60 4.84 3.98
C GLN A 167 -10.38 4.02 3.49
N PRO A 168 -9.22 4.10 4.18
CA PRO A 168 -8.07 3.24 3.95
C PRO A 168 -8.41 1.75 4.06
N ILE A 169 -7.84 0.95 3.15
CA ILE A 169 -7.90 -0.50 3.15
C ILE A 169 -6.53 -1.02 3.57
N ILE A 170 -6.49 -1.65 4.74
CA ILE A 170 -5.29 -2.31 5.27
C ILE A 170 -5.51 -3.82 5.19
N GLY A 171 -4.49 -4.56 4.78
CA GLY A 171 -4.68 -5.99 4.58
C GLY A 171 -3.39 -6.75 4.31
N ILE A 172 -3.49 -8.07 4.41
CA ILE A 172 -2.38 -8.96 4.09
C ILE A 172 -2.28 -9.22 2.59
N ASP A 173 -1.14 -9.75 2.16
CA ASP A 173 -0.95 -10.22 0.80
C ASP A 173 -1.90 -11.38 0.44
N GLN A 174 -2.43 -11.38 -0.78
CA GLN A 174 -3.39 -12.37 -1.25
C GLN A 174 -2.83 -13.80 -1.31
N SER A 175 -1.51 -13.96 -1.52
CA SER A 175 -0.87 -15.27 -1.58
C SER A 175 -0.75 -15.94 -0.20
N MET A 176 -1.05 -15.21 0.88
CA MET A 176 -0.87 -15.70 2.24
C MET A 176 -1.83 -16.83 2.61
N PHE A 177 -3.05 -16.82 2.09
CA PHE A 177 -4.07 -17.85 2.32
C PHE A 177 -4.84 -18.13 1.01
N PRO A 178 -5.28 -19.37 0.76
CA PRO A 178 -6.07 -19.67 -0.42
C PRO A 178 -7.48 -19.06 -0.31
N ALA A 179 -8.10 -18.72 -1.44
CA ALA A 179 -9.41 -18.05 -1.48
C ALA A 179 -10.56 -18.84 -0.82
N VAL A 180 -10.42 -20.16 -0.64
CA VAL A 180 -11.38 -21.01 0.07
C VAL A 180 -11.29 -20.88 1.60
N ASP A 181 -10.20 -20.33 2.12
CA ASP A 181 -10.00 -20.08 3.54
C ASP A 181 -10.60 -18.71 3.90
N ARG A 182 -11.46 -18.64 4.92
CA ARG A 182 -12.05 -17.35 5.37
C ARG A 182 -11.00 -16.33 5.80
N LYS A 183 -9.78 -16.74 6.14
CA LYS A 183 -8.67 -15.79 6.40
C LYS A 183 -8.29 -14.97 5.16
N TYR A 184 -8.64 -15.42 3.95
CA TYR A 184 -8.51 -14.65 2.72
C TYR A 184 -9.30 -13.33 2.74
N GLU A 185 -10.35 -13.23 3.57
CA GLU A 185 -11.13 -12.00 3.77
C GLU A 185 -10.28 -10.82 4.30
N PHE A 186 -9.12 -11.11 4.91
CA PHE A 186 -8.15 -10.11 5.39
C PHE A 186 -7.21 -9.60 4.30
N SER A 187 -7.22 -10.20 3.11
CA SER A 187 -6.34 -9.78 2.02
C SER A 187 -6.79 -8.46 1.40
N LYS A 188 -5.85 -7.61 0.98
CA LYS A 188 -6.18 -6.36 0.27
C LYS A 188 -7.05 -6.64 -0.95
N THR A 189 -6.72 -7.66 -1.74
CA THR A 189 -7.50 -8.04 -2.94
C THR A 189 -8.96 -8.32 -2.62
N TYR A 190 -9.24 -9.11 -1.57
CA TYR A 190 -10.63 -9.39 -1.17
C TYR A 190 -11.36 -8.12 -0.70
N ARG A 191 -10.65 -7.24 0.01
CA ARG A 191 -11.19 -5.99 0.55
C ARG A 191 -11.49 -4.98 -0.56
N VAL A 192 -10.62 -4.87 -1.55
CA VAL A 192 -10.86 -4.11 -2.78
C VAL A 192 -12.04 -4.69 -3.55
N LEU A 193 -12.14 -6.01 -3.69
CA LEU A 193 -13.30 -6.68 -4.29
C LEU A 193 -14.61 -6.34 -3.55
N GLU A 194 -14.61 -6.33 -2.22
CA GLU A 194 -15.76 -5.90 -1.42
C GLU A 194 -16.15 -4.43 -1.71
N ALA A 195 -15.16 -3.56 -1.91
CA ALA A 195 -15.36 -2.16 -2.25
C ALA A 195 -15.92 -1.93 -3.66
N THR A 196 -15.59 -2.79 -4.65
CA THR A 196 -16.14 -2.68 -6.03
C THR A 196 -17.67 -2.72 -6.10
N LYS A 197 -18.34 -3.24 -5.06
CA LYS A 197 -19.81 -3.21 -4.96
C LYS A 197 -20.37 -1.78 -4.91
N ARG A 198 -19.54 -0.77 -4.64
CA ARG A 198 -19.94 0.63 -4.44
C ARG A 198 -19.67 1.53 -5.65
N HIS A 199 -18.77 1.16 -6.57
CA HIS A 199 -18.37 1.99 -7.71
C HIS A 199 -18.08 1.18 -8.98
N VAL A 200 -18.46 1.72 -10.14
CA VAL A 200 -18.04 1.24 -11.47
C VAL A 200 -17.03 2.25 -11.99
N ASP A 201 -15.76 2.04 -11.68
CA ASP A 201 -14.69 2.92 -12.15
C ASP A 201 -14.37 2.64 -13.61
N GLN A 202 -14.02 3.70 -14.35
CA GLN A 202 -13.40 3.56 -15.67
C GLN A 202 -11.98 3.01 -15.50
N SER A 203 -11.54 2.21 -16.47
CA SER A 203 -10.20 1.61 -16.44
C SER A 203 -9.12 2.69 -16.55
N VAL A 204 -8.22 2.75 -15.58
CA VAL A 204 -6.98 3.55 -15.64
C VAL A 204 -5.98 3.03 -16.70
N MET A 205 -6.22 1.80 -17.19
CA MET A 205 -5.34 1.14 -18.17
C MET A 205 -5.81 1.40 -19.60
N SER A 206 -4.85 1.72 -20.48
CA SER A 206 -5.06 1.92 -21.91
C SER A 206 -3.83 1.47 -22.71
N HIS A 207 -4.03 0.77 -23.82
CA HIS A 207 -2.94 0.35 -24.72
C HIS A 207 -2.28 1.54 -25.46
N GLN A 208 -2.83 2.75 -25.32
CA GLN A 208 -2.25 3.98 -25.86
C GLN A 208 -1.15 4.54 -24.95
N ILE A 209 -0.99 4.04 -23.73
CA ILE A 209 0.07 4.44 -22.80
C ILE A 209 1.43 4.17 -23.44
N LYS A 210 2.29 5.19 -23.49
CA LYS A 210 3.67 5.13 -24.01
C LYS A 210 4.73 5.32 -22.94
N GLN A 211 4.33 5.77 -21.76
CA GLN A 211 5.23 6.07 -20.65
C GLN A 211 4.54 5.67 -19.35
N ILE A 212 5.27 5.02 -18.46
CA ILE A 212 4.85 4.67 -17.10
C ILE A 212 5.80 5.36 -16.15
N VAL A 213 5.27 6.05 -15.15
CA VAL A 213 6.05 6.66 -14.07
C VAL A 213 5.67 6.00 -12.76
N PHE A 214 6.62 5.30 -12.13
CA PHE A 214 6.48 4.80 -10.77
C PHE A 214 7.13 5.80 -9.82
N PHE A 215 6.36 6.38 -8.90
CA PHE A 215 6.89 7.32 -7.92
C PHE A 215 6.68 6.81 -6.49
N GLY A 216 7.75 6.83 -5.70
CA GLY A 216 7.70 6.48 -4.28
C GLY A 216 8.88 5.65 -3.82
N HIS A 217 8.75 5.08 -2.62
CA HIS A 217 9.83 4.31 -1.99
C HIS A 217 9.58 2.81 -1.97
N SER A 218 8.35 2.35 -2.20
CA SER A 218 8.03 0.92 -2.19
C SER A 218 8.04 0.37 -3.62
N LEU A 219 8.91 -0.60 -3.87
CA LEU A 219 8.80 -1.57 -4.97
C LEU A 219 8.77 -2.98 -4.36
N GLY A 220 8.12 -3.09 -3.19
CA GLY A 220 8.15 -4.30 -2.39
C GLY A 220 7.22 -5.40 -2.88
N PRO A 221 7.35 -6.63 -2.36
CA PRO A 221 6.52 -7.77 -2.75
C PRO A 221 5.01 -7.57 -2.56
N ALA A 222 4.60 -6.76 -1.59
CA ALA A 222 3.19 -6.53 -1.28
C ALA A 222 2.42 -5.85 -2.42
N ASP A 223 3.11 -5.03 -3.23
CA ASP A 223 2.53 -4.30 -4.35
C ASP A 223 2.85 -4.96 -5.70
N TYR A 224 3.61 -6.07 -5.68
CA TYR A 224 4.14 -6.73 -6.89
C TYR A 224 3.06 -7.09 -7.92
N SER A 225 1.91 -7.58 -7.44
CA SER A 225 0.80 -7.96 -8.31
C SER A 225 0.28 -6.81 -9.18
N TYR A 226 0.39 -5.56 -8.72
CA TYR A 226 0.02 -4.39 -9.52
C TYR A 226 1.06 -4.10 -10.61
N PHE A 227 2.36 -4.17 -10.28
CA PHE A 227 3.42 -4.01 -11.27
C PHE A 227 3.31 -5.06 -12.36
N GLN A 228 3.16 -6.33 -11.98
CA GLN A 228 2.97 -7.43 -12.92
C GLN A 228 1.75 -7.18 -13.82
N SER A 229 0.59 -6.84 -13.25
CA SER A 229 -0.63 -6.58 -14.04
C SER A 229 -0.47 -5.44 -15.04
N VAL A 230 0.24 -4.37 -14.66
CA VAL A 230 0.53 -3.24 -15.55
C VAL A 230 1.47 -3.66 -16.68
N PHE A 231 2.52 -4.41 -16.36
CA PHE A 231 3.51 -4.88 -17.32
C PHE A 231 2.95 -5.90 -18.31
N ASP A 232 2.12 -6.83 -17.84
CA ASP A 232 1.42 -7.82 -18.67
C ASP A 232 0.43 -7.12 -19.61
N TYR A 233 -0.37 -6.17 -19.09
CA TYR A 233 -1.36 -5.46 -19.90
C TYR A 233 -0.72 -4.64 -21.03
N LEU A 234 0.43 -4.00 -20.76
CA LEU A 234 1.13 -3.17 -21.73
C LEU A 234 2.12 -3.95 -22.59
N ASP A 235 2.35 -5.23 -22.29
CA ASP A 235 3.40 -6.07 -22.90
C ASP A 235 4.71 -5.29 -23.07
N ILE A 236 5.32 -4.94 -21.94
CA ILE A 236 6.51 -4.08 -21.90
C ILE A 236 7.74 -4.72 -22.56
N TYR A 237 7.69 -6.00 -22.90
CA TYR A 237 8.75 -6.65 -23.65
C TYR A 237 8.64 -6.34 -25.14
N GLU A 238 7.47 -6.54 -25.75
CA GLU A 238 7.26 -6.37 -27.20
C GLU A 238 6.91 -4.92 -27.59
N ASN A 239 6.17 -4.19 -26.77
CA ASN A 239 5.72 -2.83 -27.10
C ASN A 239 6.74 -1.77 -26.71
N ASN A 240 6.81 -0.65 -27.45
CA ASN A 240 7.65 0.49 -27.08
C ASN A 240 6.97 1.34 -25.99
N VAL A 241 7.28 1.02 -24.73
CA VAL A 241 6.82 1.72 -23.54
C VAL A 241 8.04 2.15 -22.73
N GLU A 242 8.11 3.42 -22.38
CA GLU A 242 9.12 3.99 -21.49
C GLU A 242 8.71 3.78 -20.03
N ILE A 243 9.65 3.44 -19.17
CA ILE A 243 9.44 3.18 -17.75
C ILE A 243 10.39 4.05 -16.94
N ILE A 244 9.83 4.93 -16.12
CA ILE A 244 10.56 5.87 -15.28
C ILE A 244 10.33 5.51 -13.81
N PHE A 245 11.41 5.30 -13.08
CA PHE A 245 11.36 5.16 -11.62
C PHE A 245 11.78 6.46 -10.95
N GLY A 246 10.80 7.14 -10.38
CA GLY A 246 10.98 8.37 -9.64
C GLY A 246 11.14 8.18 -8.14
N PHE A 247 12.10 8.89 -7.56
CA PHE A 247 12.31 8.92 -6.12
C PHE A 247 12.62 10.33 -5.61
N ALA A 248 12.28 10.58 -4.35
CA ALA A 248 12.77 11.72 -3.59
C ALA A 248 13.58 11.21 -2.38
N PRO A 249 14.62 11.92 -1.91
CA PRO A 249 15.29 11.56 -0.66
C PRO A 249 14.32 11.69 0.51
N TYR A 250 14.29 10.68 1.38
CA TYR A 250 13.46 10.66 2.57
C TYR A 250 14.31 10.52 3.83
N GLY A 251 13.83 11.10 4.94
CA GLY A 251 14.61 11.18 6.18
C GLY A 251 15.94 11.91 5.97
N ASP A 252 17.02 11.35 6.52
CA ASP A 252 18.37 11.93 6.45
C ASP A 252 19.19 11.43 5.24
N LEU A 253 18.56 10.74 4.29
CA LEU A 253 19.27 10.22 3.11
C LEU A 253 19.68 11.35 2.15
N SER A 254 20.90 11.27 1.64
CA SER A 254 21.31 12.07 0.49
C SER A 254 20.64 11.58 -0.80
N VAL A 255 20.70 12.39 -1.85
CA VAL A 255 20.20 12.01 -3.19
C VAL A 255 20.87 10.73 -3.68
N ASP A 256 22.20 10.66 -3.60
CA ASP A 256 22.96 9.49 -4.07
C ASP A 256 22.63 8.24 -3.26
N ALA A 257 22.45 8.39 -1.93
CA ALA A 257 22.06 7.28 -1.07
C ALA A 257 20.65 6.78 -1.42
N ALA A 258 19.69 7.68 -1.68
CA ALA A 258 18.36 7.30 -2.09
C ALA A 258 18.33 6.63 -3.47
N ALA A 259 19.18 7.08 -4.41
CA ALA A 259 19.36 6.45 -5.71
C ALA A 259 19.87 5.00 -5.56
N HIS A 260 20.92 4.82 -4.76
CA HIS A 260 21.55 3.52 -4.51
C HIS A 260 20.61 2.53 -3.80
N VAL A 261 19.59 3.03 -3.10
CA VAL A 261 18.51 2.21 -2.53
C VAL A 261 17.51 1.77 -3.61
N GLN A 262 17.21 2.62 -4.60
CA GLN A 262 16.24 2.28 -5.65
C GLN A 262 16.78 1.36 -6.74
N GLU A 263 18.02 1.53 -7.18
CA GLU A 263 18.64 0.69 -8.21
C GLU A 263 18.45 -0.82 -8.00
N PRO A 264 18.81 -1.41 -6.83
CA PRO A 264 18.62 -2.84 -6.60
C PRO A 264 17.14 -3.25 -6.54
N ARG A 265 16.25 -2.37 -6.10
CA ARG A 265 14.80 -2.66 -6.05
C ARG A 265 14.19 -2.72 -7.43
N VAL A 266 14.59 -1.81 -8.32
CA VAL A 266 14.22 -1.86 -9.74
C VAL A 266 14.74 -3.14 -10.38
N ALA A 267 16.00 -3.52 -10.12
CA ALA A 267 16.57 -4.75 -10.65
C ALA A 267 15.81 -6.00 -10.18
N VAL A 268 15.48 -6.09 -8.89
CA VAL A 268 14.68 -7.18 -8.32
C VAL A 268 13.28 -7.23 -8.92
N LEU A 269 12.62 -6.09 -9.10
CA LEU A 269 11.29 -6.04 -9.71
C LEU A 269 11.27 -6.66 -11.11
N PHE A 270 12.25 -6.31 -11.95
CA PHE A 270 12.35 -6.88 -13.30
C PHE A 270 12.82 -8.33 -13.31
N ASP A 271 13.66 -8.76 -12.37
CA ASP A 271 14.04 -10.17 -12.20
C ASP A 271 12.82 -11.02 -11.83
N GLU A 272 12.01 -10.59 -10.87
CA GLU A 272 10.77 -11.27 -10.48
C GLU A 272 9.75 -11.31 -11.62
N TYR A 273 9.56 -10.20 -12.33
CA TYR A 273 8.67 -10.17 -13.50
C TYR A 273 9.19 -11.02 -14.67
N GLY A 274 10.50 -11.07 -14.87
CA GLY A 274 11.11 -11.95 -15.86
C GLY A 274 10.79 -13.43 -15.60
N LYS A 275 10.71 -13.86 -14.34
CA LYS A 275 10.38 -15.25 -13.96
C LYS A 275 8.95 -15.64 -14.34
N SER A 276 8.01 -14.70 -14.42
CA SER A 276 6.63 -14.98 -14.83
C SER A 276 6.43 -15.09 -16.35
N MET A 277 7.45 -14.78 -17.16
CA MET A 277 7.35 -14.88 -18.62
C MET A 277 7.43 -16.32 -19.14
N ASP A 278 6.60 -16.66 -20.12
CA ASP A 278 6.64 -17.97 -20.78
C ASP A 278 8.01 -18.24 -21.43
N ASN A 279 8.59 -17.23 -22.08
CA ASN A 279 9.93 -17.31 -22.66
C ASN A 279 10.97 -16.89 -21.62
N GLN A 280 11.61 -17.88 -21.00
CA GLN A 280 12.63 -17.66 -19.98
C GLN A 280 13.85 -16.87 -20.48
N ALA A 281 14.20 -16.97 -21.77
CA ALA A 281 15.29 -16.15 -22.33
C ALA A 281 14.89 -14.68 -22.46
N HIS A 282 13.63 -14.40 -22.77
CA HIS A 282 13.09 -13.04 -22.76
C HIS A 282 13.08 -12.47 -21.33
N GLY A 283 12.56 -13.25 -20.38
CA GLY A 283 12.52 -12.87 -18.97
C GLY A 283 13.89 -12.52 -18.40
N ASN A 284 14.87 -13.42 -18.58
CA ASN A 284 16.23 -13.20 -18.09
C ASN A 284 16.95 -12.00 -18.74
N ASN A 285 16.52 -11.57 -19.92
CA ASN A 285 17.14 -10.47 -20.67
C ASN A 285 16.32 -9.16 -20.62
N LEU A 286 15.16 -9.14 -19.94
CA LEU A 286 14.23 -8.02 -19.97
C LEU A 286 14.88 -6.71 -19.55
N LEU A 287 15.50 -6.69 -18.36
CA LEU A 287 16.14 -5.49 -17.82
C LEU A 287 17.22 -4.97 -18.78
N HIS A 288 18.04 -5.87 -19.32
CA HIS A 288 19.10 -5.52 -20.27
C HIS A 288 18.54 -4.93 -21.57
N LYS A 289 17.48 -5.53 -22.12
CA LYS A 289 16.78 -5.02 -23.30
C LYS A 289 16.24 -3.61 -23.07
N LEU A 290 15.52 -3.37 -21.96
CA LEU A 290 14.95 -2.06 -21.64
C LEU A 290 16.03 -0.98 -21.51
N LEU A 291 17.18 -1.31 -20.91
CA LEU A 291 18.32 -0.40 -20.80
C LEU A 291 18.98 -0.13 -22.17
N LEU A 292 19.21 -1.17 -22.98
CA LEU A 292 19.79 -1.02 -24.32
C LEU A 292 18.91 -0.16 -25.25
N GLU A 293 17.60 -0.27 -25.12
CA GLU A 293 16.63 0.50 -25.89
C GLU A 293 16.38 1.90 -25.34
N ASN A 294 17.03 2.29 -24.24
CA ASN A 294 16.80 3.55 -23.51
C ASN A 294 15.32 3.74 -23.10
N ARG A 295 14.68 2.65 -22.70
CA ARG A 295 13.27 2.62 -22.26
C ARG A 295 13.10 2.52 -20.75
N LEU A 296 14.20 2.50 -20.00
CA LEU A 296 14.20 2.44 -18.54
C LEU A 296 15.15 3.49 -17.97
N SER A 297 14.66 4.28 -17.03
CA SER A 297 15.47 5.28 -16.32
C SER A 297 15.04 5.44 -14.86
N ILE A 298 15.96 5.95 -14.03
CA ILE A 298 15.73 6.28 -12.63
C ILE A 298 16.03 7.77 -12.43
N HIS A 299 15.09 8.52 -11.86
CA HIS A 299 15.17 9.98 -11.71
C HIS A 299 14.99 10.42 -10.26
N ASN A 300 15.84 11.35 -9.81
CA ASN A 300 15.64 12.06 -8.55
C ASN A 300 14.74 13.28 -8.76
N TYR A 301 13.68 13.36 -7.97
CA TYR A 301 12.65 14.40 -8.06
C TYR A 301 12.94 15.61 -7.17
N LYS A 302 13.95 15.57 -6.29
CA LYS A 302 14.32 16.74 -5.46
C LYS A 302 14.86 17.92 -6.29
N ASN A 303 15.46 17.65 -7.45
CA ASN A 303 15.90 18.71 -8.37
C ASN A 303 14.73 19.47 -9.02
N ALA A 304 13.48 19.02 -8.82
CA ALA A 304 12.28 19.71 -9.27
C ALA A 304 11.90 20.92 -8.41
N GLU A 305 12.31 20.98 -7.14
CA GLU A 305 12.07 22.14 -6.27
C GLU A 305 12.84 23.39 -6.74
N GLU A 306 13.95 23.19 -7.48
CA GLU A 306 14.76 24.25 -8.05
C GLU A 306 14.17 24.85 -9.34
N MET A 307 13.20 24.17 -9.98
CA MET A 307 12.41 24.77 -11.05
C MET A 307 11.21 25.51 -10.46
N SER A 308 11.32 26.83 -10.42
CA SER A 308 10.20 27.68 -10.05
C SER A 308 9.01 27.45 -11.00
N TYR A 309 7.78 27.60 -10.49
CA TYR A 309 6.55 27.63 -11.32
C TYR A 309 6.66 28.60 -12.51
N PHE A 310 7.50 29.63 -12.39
CA PHE A 310 7.82 30.60 -13.44
C PHE A 310 8.73 30.04 -14.55
N GLU A 311 9.66 29.14 -14.25
CA GLU A 311 10.51 28.50 -15.26
C GLU A 311 9.74 27.49 -16.09
N TYR A 312 8.79 26.76 -15.50
CA TYR A 312 7.89 25.85 -16.23
C TYR A 312 7.04 26.58 -17.29
N LYS A 313 6.44 27.73 -16.95
CA LYS A 313 5.72 28.56 -17.93
C LYS A 313 6.62 29.10 -19.04
N ARG A 314 7.91 29.30 -18.78
CA ARG A 314 8.86 29.85 -19.75
C ARG A 314 9.32 28.83 -20.79
N PHE A 315 9.30 27.53 -20.45
CA PHE A 315 9.60 26.45 -21.39
C PHE A 315 8.39 25.98 -22.20
N ASN A 316 7.17 26.09 -21.63
CA ASN A 316 5.94 25.57 -22.24
C ASN A 316 4.94 26.64 -22.70
N GLY A 317 5.23 27.93 -22.48
CA GLY A 317 4.48 29.06 -23.02
C GLY A 317 5.31 29.78 -24.07
N GLY A 318 5.01 29.53 -25.35
CA GLY A 318 5.43 30.43 -26.42
C GLY A 318 4.61 31.71 -26.36
N GLU A 319 5.09 32.69 -25.59
CA GLU A 319 5.08 34.15 -25.82
C GLU A 319 5.83 34.86 -24.68
#